data_AF-A0A3B6JFH2-F1
#
_entry.id   AF-A0A3B6JFH2-F1
#
_cell.length_a   1.000
_cell.length_b   1.000
_cell.length_c   1.000
_cell.angle_alpha   90.00
_cell.angle_beta   90.00
_cell.angle_gamma   90.00
#
_symmetry.space_group_name_H-M   'P 1'
#
loop_
_entity.id
_entity.type
_entity.pdbx_description
1 polymer ?
#
loop_
_entity_poly.entity_id
_entity_poly.type
_entity_poly.pdbx_seq_one_letter_code
_entity_poly.pdbx_strand_id
1 'polypeptide(L)'
;MSSTDSSSETSDSDSSDLRPATSVGARRLFDRMPPGIDCIGALPDGILHHILSFLPAQEAVRTCVLAQRWRHLWKCTTGLRIVGNKGPFWRWLNGLLFVSRCLRTLVLSGVGLQGTTLDFSSCPALEDLTIGFSVINVGKISSLSLKCLSIFRCRSYLDDRVRVSAPCVVSLKLLGFSGITPLLESMPLLETAFLTLGAHGHHTSQDICQKYSQSGVYCGAKHDACTNCHANNDGSRNCVVLGAISNAKHLELISSFGTVIFTRDLKWCPTFDKLKNLILNDYWCMGPSFDALSCILKHSPVLEKLSLHLFKGLRANVKMKGSYSSMERSSVISEHLKVVDVKCSVVDENVVEVLKFLCTLNIRFCFV
;
A
#
# COMPACT_ATOMS: atom_id res chain seq x y z
N MET A 1 7.51 -28.12 -61.23
CA MET A 1 6.67 -28.46 -62.40
C MET A 1 6.11 -29.86 -62.16
N SER A 2 4.85 -30.09 -62.58
CA SER A 2 3.87 -31.15 -62.25
C SER A 2 3.30 -31.07 -60.81
N SER A 3 2.11 -30.49 -60.56
CA SER A 3 0.72 -30.93 -60.89
C SER A 3 0.38 -32.23 -60.12
N THR A 4 -0.73 -32.42 -59.39
CA THR A 4 -2.12 -31.95 -59.58
C THR A 4 -2.97 -32.26 -58.32
N ASP A 5 -4.15 -31.64 -58.28
CA ASP A 5 -5.27 -31.70 -57.33
C ASP A 5 -5.61 -33.03 -56.64
N SER A 6 -6.21 -32.91 -55.45
CA SER A 6 -7.30 -33.79 -55.01
C SER A 6 -8.25 -33.03 -54.08
N SER A 7 -9.44 -32.76 -54.61
CA SER A 7 -10.63 -32.27 -53.91
C SER A 7 -11.22 -33.37 -53.01
N SER A 8 -11.76 -32.99 -51.86
CA SER A 8 -12.84 -33.74 -51.21
C SER A 8 -13.82 -32.79 -50.54
N GLU A 9 -15.03 -32.78 -51.07
CA GLU A 9 -16.23 -32.12 -50.57
C GLU A 9 -16.89 -32.87 -49.41
N THR A 10 -17.89 -32.19 -48.81
CA THR A 10 -18.98 -32.67 -47.94
C THR A 10 -18.64 -32.78 -46.45
N SER A 11 -19.45 -32.33 -45.49
CA SER A 11 -20.90 -32.06 -45.49
C SER A 11 -21.31 -31.11 -44.36
N ASP A 12 -22.39 -30.38 -44.63
CA ASP A 12 -23.18 -29.51 -43.77
C ASP A 12 -23.68 -30.13 -42.45
N SER A 13 -23.89 -29.26 -41.47
CA SER A 13 -25.09 -29.35 -40.60
C SER A 13 -25.36 -28.02 -39.89
N ASP A 14 -26.52 -27.47 -40.25
CA ASP A 14 -27.35 -26.40 -39.65
C ASP A 14 -27.18 -26.10 -38.15
N SER A 15 -27.29 -24.81 -37.78
CA SER A 15 -28.35 -24.32 -36.89
C SER A 15 -28.33 -22.78 -36.71
N SER A 16 -29.35 -22.15 -37.28
CA SER A 16 -30.10 -20.94 -36.88
C SER A 16 -29.58 -19.99 -35.77
N ASP A 17 -29.51 -18.71 -36.16
CA ASP A 17 -30.07 -17.52 -35.50
C ASP A 17 -29.93 -17.33 -33.99
N LEU A 18 -29.15 -16.32 -33.60
CA LEU A 18 -29.48 -15.37 -32.52
C LEU A 18 -28.70 -14.05 -32.75
N ARG A 19 -29.39 -13.05 -33.31
CA ARG A 19 -28.89 -11.67 -33.43
C ARG A 19 -28.63 -11.06 -32.04
N PRO A 20 -27.49 -10.39 -31.79
CA PRO A 20 -27.35 -9.58 -30.58
C PRO A 20 -28.16 -8.29 -30.74
N ALA A 21 -29.02 -8.04 -29.74
CA ALA A 21 -29.80 -6.82 -29.61
C ALA A 21 -28.92 -5.58 -29.77
N THR A 22 -29.32 -4.70 -30.68
CA THR A 22 -28.73 -3.37 -30.84
C THR A 22 -28.79 -2.60 -29.53
N SER A 23 -27.62 -2.34 -28.92
CA SER A 23 -27.51 -1.28 -27.92
C SER A 23 -27.97 0.00 -28.61
N VAL A 24 -29.04 0.61 -28.12
CA VAL A 24 -29.42 1.99 -28.46
C VAL A 24 -28.34 2.89 -27.86
N GLY A 25 -27.22 2.95 -28.58
CA GLY A 25 -26.00 3.62 -28.16
C GLY A 25 -26.16 5.14 -28.28
N ALA A 26 -25.49 5.84 -27.37
CA ALA A 26 -25.37 7.28 -27.23
C ALA A 26 -24.88 8.07 -28.48
N ARG A 27 -24.88 7.45 -29.67
CA ARG A 27 -24.52 8.07 -30.96
C ARG A 27 -25.51 9.16 -31.37
N ARG A 28 -26.79 9.06 -31.00
CA ARG A 28 -27.83 10.02 -31.40
C ARG A 28 -27.75 11.41 -30.73
N LEU A 29 -26.91 11.60 -29.71
CA LEU A 29 -26.78 12.90 -29.04
C LEU A 29 -25.91 13.90 -29.84
N PHE A 30 -25.06 13.41 -30.76
CA PHE A 30 -24.11 14.25 -31.50
C PHE A 30 -24.46 14.42 -32.99
N ASP A 31 -25.45 13.68 -33.51
CA ASP A 31 -25.83 13.66 -34.93
C ASP A 31 -26.54 14.94 -35.44
N ARG A 32 -26.76 15.95 -34.58
CA ARG A 32 -27.45 17.22 -34.94
C ARG A 32 -26.61 18.48 -34.81
N MET A 33 -25.30 18.39 -34.57
CA MET A 33 -24.49 19.58 -34.28
C MET A 33 -23.85 20.16 -35.56
N PRO A 34 -24.00 21.48 -35.83
CA PRO A 34 -23.33 22.14 -36.95
C PRO A 34 -21.81 21.98 -36.91
N PRO A 35 -21.14 21.82 -38.08
CA PRO A 35 -19.69 21.74 -38.13
C PRO A 35 -19.06 23.07 -37.67
N GLY A 36 -18.22 23.00 -36.63
CA GLY A 36 -17.44 24.16 -36.13
C GLY A 36 -17.84 24.70 -34.75
N ILE A 37 -18.84 24.12 -34.07
CA ILE A 37 -19.16 24.49 -32.68
C ILE A 37 -18.21 23.74 -31.74
N ASP A 38 -17.49 24.47 -30.89
CA ASP A 38 -16.70 23.91 -29.79
C ASP A 38 -17.64 23.43 -28.66
N CYS A 39 -18.32 22.32 -28.90
CA CYS A 39 -19.30 21.72 -27.98
C CYS A 39 -18.66 21.33 -26.65
N ILE A 40 -17.36 21.03 -26.70
CA ILE A 40 -16.56 20.67 -25.54
C ILE A 40 -16.27 21.93 -24.72
N GLY A 41 -15.91 23.05 -25.35
CA GLY A 41 -15.75 24.34 -24.71
C GLY A 41 -17.05 24.96 -24.16
N ALA A 42 -18.22 24.45 -24.56
CA ALA A 42 -19.52 24.87 -24.04
C ALA A 42 -19.89 24.23 -22.69
N LEU A 43 -19.14 23.21 -22.24
CA LEU A 43 -19.37 22.58 -20.94
C LEU A 43 -18.98 23.53 -19.77
N PRO A 44 -19.68 23.43 -18.62
CA PRO A 44 -19.29 24.12 -17.39
C PRO A 44 -17.89 23.72 -16.93
N ASP A 45 -17.14 24.67 -16.35
CA ASP A 45 -15.77 24.45 -15.89
C ASP A 45 -15.64 23.27 -14.91
N GLY A 46 -16.65 23.04 -14.08
CA GLY A 46 -16.69 21.89 -13.16
C GLY A 46 -16.64 20.53 -13.87
N ILE A 47 -17.34 20.38 -15.00
CA ILE A 47 -17.31 19.16 -15.81
C ILE A 47 -15.97 19.03 -16.52
N LEU A 48 -15.43 20.14 -17.02
CA LEU A 48 -14.13 20.16 -17.69
C LEU A 48 -12.98 19.78 -16.73
N HIS A 49 -12.98 20.29 -15.50
CA HIS A 49 -12.02 19.90 -14.47
C HIS A 49 -12.14 18.42 -14.11
N HIS A 50 -13.36 17.89 -14.04
CA HIS A 50 -13.58 16.47 -13.79
C HIS A 50 -13.00 15.61 -14.92
N ILE A 51 -13.26 15.96 -16.19
CA ILE A 51 -12.69 15.26 -17.35
C ILE A 51 -11.15 15.33 -17.34
N LEU A 52 -10.57 16.51 -17.11
CA LEU A 52 -9.12 16.71 -17.06
C LEU A 52 -8.46 15.91 -15.91
N SER A 53 -9.16 15.72 -14.79
CA SER A 53 -8.64 14.95 -13.65
C SER A 53 -8.43 13.46 -13.96
N PHE A 54 -9.16 12.92 -14.95
CA PHE A 54 -8.99 11.53 -15.38
C PHE A 54 -7.86 11.33 -16.39
N LEU A 55 -7.46 12.39 -17.09
CA LEU A 55 -6.46 12.31 -18.14
C LEU A 55 -5.04 12.34 -17.56
N PRO A 56 -4.11 11.52 -18.09
CA PRO A 56 -2.68 11.73 -17.87
C PRO A 56 -2.29 13.15 -18.27
N ALA A 57 -1.33 13.75 -17.56
CA ALA A 57 -0.95 15.13 -17.74
C ALA A 57 -0.59 15.50 -19.20
N GLN A 58 0.03 14.57 -19.91
CA GLN A 58 0.39 14.75 -21.31
C GLN A 58 -0.85 14.84 -22.20
N GLU A 59 -1.86 14.03 -21.95
CA GLU A 59 -3.12 13.99 -22.69
C GLU A 59 -3.99 15.20 -22.34
N ALA A 60 -4.02 15.58 -21.07
CA ALA A 60 -4.68 16.79 -20.62
C ALA A 60 -4.08 18.07 -21.26
N VAL A 61 -2.75 18.14 -21.41
CA VAL A 61 -2.11 19.23 -22.15
C VAL A 61 -2.39 19.15 -23.66
N ARG A 62 -2.47 17.95 -24.25
CA ARG A 62 -2.82 17.78 -25.68
C ARG A 62 -4.26 18.15 -25.98
N THR A 63 -5.19 17.94 -25.04
CA THR A 63 -6.58 18.36 -25.22
C THR A 63 -6.75 19.88 -25.15
N CYS A 64 -5.75 20.64 -24.68
CA CYS A 64 -5.72 22.10 -24.77
C CYS A 64 -5.65 22.67 -26.21
N VAL A 65 -5.47 21.82 -27.23
CA VAL A 65 -5.59 22.23 -28.64
C VAL A 65 -7.05 22.18 -29.12
N LEU A 66 -7.94 21.45 -28.42
CA LEU A 66 -9.35 21.30 -28.79
C LEU A 66 -10.20 22.52 -28.44
N ALA A 67 -9.82 23.26 -27.39
CA ALA A 67 -10.53 24.46 -26.94
C ALA A 67 -9.57 25.42 -26.21
N GLN A 68 -9.59 26.72 -26.54
CA GLN A 68 -8.72 27.71 -25.90
C GLN A 68 -8.91 27.78 -24.37
N ARG A 69 -10.14 27.54 -23.87
CA ARG A 69 -10.47 27.52 -22.43
C ARG A 69 -9.71 26.44 -21.66
N TRP A 70 -9.42 25.29 -22.28
CA TRP A 70 -8.74 24.17 -21.62
C TRP A 70 -7.31 24.50 -21.20
N ARG A 71 -6.63 25.42 -21.92
CA ARG A 71 -5.28 25.92 -21.59
C ARG A 71 -5.21 26.57 -20.20
N HIS A 72 -6.28 27.27 -19.82
CA HIS A 72 -6.37 27.96 -18.52
C HIS A 72 -6.87 27.03 -17.43
N LEU A 73 -7.82 26.14 -17.76
CA LEU A 73 -8.39 25.16 -16.83
C LEU A 73 -7.38 24.11 -16.37
N TRP A 74 -6.44 23.71 -17.23
CA TRP A 74 -5.35 22.80 -16.85
C TRP A 74 -4.51 23.34 -15.68
N LYS A 75 -4.26 24.65 -15.60
CA LYS A 75 -3.46 25.26 -14.52
C LYS A 75 -4.16 25.22 -13.16
N CYS A 76 -5.49 25.16 -13.16
CA CYS A 76 -6.33 25.06 -11.96
C CYS A 76 -6.90 23.65 -11.78
N THR A 77 -6.32 22.63 -12.42
CA THR A 77 -6.79 21.26 -12.25
C THR A 77 -6.61 20.81 -10.80
N THR A 78 -7.66 20.18 -10.27
CA THR A 78 -7.66 19.61 -8.92
C THR A 78 -7.03 18.23 -8.88
N GLY A 79 -6.94 17.55 -10.03
CA GLY A 79 -6.31 16.24 -10.17
C GLY A 79 -5.21 16.27 -11.22
N LEU A 80 -4.04 15.76 -10.86
CA LEU A 80 -2.91 15.59 -11.77
C LEU A 80 -2.45 14.13 -11.74
N ARG A 81 -2.51 13.46 -12.89
CA ARG A 81 -2.00 12.10 -13.04
C ARG A 81 -0.80 12.11 -13.97
N ILE A 82 0.36 11.75 -13.43
CA ILE A 82 1.60 11.59 -14.18
C ILE A 82 1.91 10.10 -14.29
N VAL A 83 1.83 9.58 -15.51
CA VAL A 83 2.16 8.19 -15.82
C VAL A 83 3.42 8.15 -16.68
N GLY A 84 4.41 7.36 -16.26
CA GLY A 84 5.59 7.03 -17.06
C GLY A 84 5.48 5.66 -17.71
N ASN A 85 6.43 5.38 -18.61
CA ASN A 85 6.48 4.09 -19.30
C ASN A 85 6.97 2.97 -18.39
N LYS A 86 6.30 1.82 -18.46
CA LYS A 86 6.76 0.57 -17.84
C LYS A 86 7.84 -0.06 -18.73
N GLY A 87 9.04 0.52 -18.73
CA GLY A 87 10.20 0.02 -19.47
C GLY A 87 11.50 0.27 -18.71
N PRO A 88 12.67 -0.18 -19.22
CA PRO A 88 13.96 0.05 -18.55
C PRO A 88 14.28 1.55 -18.39
N PHE A 89 13.67 2.39 -19.24
CA PHE A 89 13.81 3.83 -19.20
C PHE A 89 12.66 4.46 -18.41
N TRP A 90 12.89 4.63 -17.10
CA TRP A 90 12.02 5.43 -16.25
C TRP A 90 11.95 6.86 -16.75
N ARG A 91 10.76 7.43 -16.76
CA ARG A 91 10.62 8.88 -16.95
C ARG A 91 11.04 9.57 -15.67
N TRP A 92 12.27 10.05 -15.63
CA TRP A 92 12.81 10.77 -14.49
C TRP A 92 12.19 12.15 -14.38
N LEU A 93 11.71 12.46 -13.19
CA LEU A 93 11.18 13.75 -12.80
C LEU A 93 12.18 14.36 -11.82
N ASN A 94 12.97 15.29 -12.34
CA ASN A 94 14.00 15.99 -11.58
C ASN A 94 13.41 17.29 -11.00
N GLY A 95 13.69 17.56 -9.72
CA GLY A 95 13.42 18.88 -9.13
C GLY A 95 11.97 19.35 -9.27
N LEU A 96 11.00 18.43 -9.11
CA LEU A 96 9.58 18.74 -9.23
C LEU A 96 9.13 19.74 -8.14
N LEU A 97 9.10 21.01 -8.50
CA LEU A 97 8.33 22.02 -7.79
C LEU A 97 6.92 22.02 -8.40
N PHE A 98 6.03 21.19 -7.86
CA PHE A 98 4.61 21.34 -8.18
C PHE A 98 4.15 22.66 -7.56
N VAL A 99 3.87 23.64 -8.41
CA VAL A 99 3.30 24.91 -7.98
C VAL A 99 1.85 24.93 -8.45
N SER A 100 0.94 24.63 -7.52
CA SER A 100 -0.49 24.74 -7.79
C SER A 100 -1.27 24.98 -6.51
N ARG A 101 -2.09 26.03 -6.50
CA ARG A 101 -2.98 26.33 -5.37
C ARG A 101 -4.28 25.52 -5.42
N CYS A 102 -4.54 24.82 -6.53
CA CYS A 102 -5.80 24.11 -6.77
C CYS A 102 -5.64 22.58 -6.71
N LEU A 103 -4.40 22.08 -6.80
CA LEU A 103 -4.12 20.65 -6.87
C LEU A 103 -4.49 19.98 -5.54
N ARG A 104 -5.43 19.04 -5.59
CA ARG A 104 -5.91 18.24 -4.46
C ARG A 104 -5.42 16.80 -4.51
N THR A 105 -5.32 16.24 -5.72
CA THR A 105 -4.94 14.84 -5.92
C THR A 105 -3.79 14.74 -6.91
N LEU A 106 -2.70 14.09 -6.49
CA LEU A 106 -1.54 13.82 -7.32
C LEU A 106 -1.28 12.31 -7.40
N VAL A 107 -1.25 11.78 -8.62
CA VAL A 107 -0.92 10.38 -8.87
C VAL A 107 0.34 10.30 -9.71
N LEU A 108 1.40 9.73 -9.15
CA LEU A 108 2.68 9.46 -9.81
C LEU A 108 2.78 7.94 -10.02
N SER A 109 2.70 7.47 -11.26
CA SER A 109 2.74 6.03 -11.56
C SER A 109 3.76 5.72 -12.63
N GLY A 110 4.65 4.75 -12.38
CA GLY A 110 5.60 4.33 -13.40
C GLY A 110 6.69 5.36 -13.70
N VAL A 111 7.05 6.21 -12.73
CA VAL A 111 8.03 7.30 -12.92
C VAL A 111 9.26 7.12 -12.04
N GLY A 112 10.35 7.76 -12.42
CA GLY A 112 11.53 7.90 -11.57
C GLY A 112 11.50 9.27 -10.89
N LEU A 113 11.58 9.33 -9.57
CA LEU A 113 11.73 10.56 -8.80
C LEU A 113 13.19 10.66 -8.39
N GLN A 114 13.85 11.74 -8.78
CA GLN A 114 15.26 11.96 -8.47
C GLN A 114 15.46 13.39 -7.97
N GLY A 115 16.31 13.51 -6.95
CA GLY A 115 16.66 14.79 -6.35
C GLY A 115 16.97 14.65 -4.87
N THR A 116 17.17 15.78 -4.19
CA THR A 116 17.40 15.79 -2.75
C THR A 116 16.08 15.66 -1.98
N THR A 117 15.07 16.41 -2.38
CA THR A 117 13.77 16.48 -1.71
C THR A 117 12.62 16.60 -2.70
N LEU A 118 11.47 16.03 -2.34
CA LEU A 118 10.20 16.15 -3.03
C LEU A 118 9.25 16.94 -2.10
N ASP A 119 9.22 18.25 -2.28
CA ASP A 119 8.47 19.16 -1.41
C ASP A 119 7.16 19.63 -2.06
N PHE A 120 6.05 19.40 -1.36
CA PHE A 120 4.71 19.80 -1.77
C PHE A 120 4.19 21.04 -1.02
N SER A 121 5.05 21.78 -0.30
CA SER A 121 4.70 23.05 0.36
C SER A 121 4.03 24.06 -0.57
N SER A 122 4.41 24.07 -1.86
CA SER A 122 3.82 24.91 -2.91
C SER A 122 2.46 24.41 -3.44
N CYS A 123 1.95 23.31 -2.89
CA CYS A 123 0.63 22.75 -3.15
C CYS A 123 -0.21 22.68 -1.86
N PRO A 124 -0.68 23.84 -1.33
CA PRO A 124 -1.35 23.90 -0.03
C PRO A 124 -2.72 23.18 -0.01
N ALA A 125 -3.32 22.94 -1.18
CA ALA A 125 -4.58 22.21 -1.32
C ALA A 125 -4.42 20.69 -1.51
N LEU A 126 -3.18 20.17 -1.58
CA LEU A 126 -2.91 18.78 -1.89
C LEU A 126 -3.27 17.86 -0.72
N GLU A 127 -4.36 17.12 -0.88
CA GLU A 127 -4.91 16.23 0.16
C GLU A 127 -4.51 14.77 -0.09
N ASP A 128 -4.41 14.34 -1.35
CA ASP A 128 -4.18 12.96 -1.74
C ASP A 128 -2.92 12.80 -2.62
N LEU A 129 -1.95 12.02 -2.15
CA LEU A 129 -0.77 11.66 -2.92
C LEU A 129 -0.67 10.14 -3.07
N THR A 130 -0.60 9.69 -4.32
CA THR A 130 -0.37 8.29 -4.67
C THR A 130 0.89 8.15 -5.51
N ILE A 131 1.87 7.39 -5.04
CA ILE A 131 3.09 7.02 -5.76
C ILE A 131 3.08 5.50 -5.96
N GLY A 132 3.03 5.07 -7.21
CA GLY A 132 2.84 3.67 -7.58
C GLY A 132 3.85 3.17 -8.60
N PHE A 133 4.34 1.94 -8.47
CA PHE A 133 5.23 1.33 -9.47
C PHE A 133 6.39 2.23 -9.88
N SER A 134 6.94 3.01 -8.95
CA SER A 134 7.86 4.11 -9.24
C SER A 134 9.20 3.91 -8.53
N VAL A 135 10.25 4.50 -9.07
CA VAL A 135 11.56 4.61 -8.41
C VAL A 135 11.59 5.92 -7.62
N ILE A 136 11.91 5.84 -6.34
CA ILE A 136 11.96 6.97 -5.41
C ILE A 136 13.40 7.12 -4.92
N ASN A 137 14.20 7.85 -5.67
CA ASN A 137 15.57 8.22 -5.33
C ASN A 137 15.62 9.68 -4.86
N VAL A 138 14.80 9.98 -3.85
CA VAL A 138 14.81 11.27 -3.14
C VAL A 138 15.13 11.04 -1.68
N GLY A 139 15.91 11.93 -1.07
CA GLY A 139 16.26 11.81 0.35
C GLY A 139 15.09 12.09 1.28
N LYS A 140 14.16 12.98 0.89
CA LYS A 140 12.98 13.33 1.68
C LYS A 140 11.74 13.61 0.82
N ILE A 141 10.57 13.19 1.30
CA ILE A 141 9.24 13.59 0.81
C ILE A 141 8.58 14.43 1.91
N SER A 142 8.16 15.66 1.60
CA SER A 142 7.54 16.57 2.57
C SER A 142 6.21 17.14 2.08
N SER A 143 5.21 17.17 2.97
CA SER A 143 3.98 17.93 2.76
C SER A 143 3.31 18.29 4.08
N LEU A 144 2.69 19.47 4.14
CA LEU A 144 1.91 19.93 5.30
C LEU A 144 0.39 19.87 5.06
N SER A 145 -0.05 19.56 3.83
CA SER A 145 -1.46 19.53 3.43
C SER A 145 -2.03 18.13 3.26
N LEU A 146 -1.15 17.12 3.12
CA LEU A 146 -1.57 15.74 2.82
C LEU A 146 -2.39 15.11 3.93
N LYS A 147 -3.52 14.52 3.53
CA LYS A 147 -4.42 13.72 4.36
C LYS A 147 -4.28 12.23 4.05
N CYS A 148 -4.09 11.88 2.78
CA CYS A 148 -3.92 10.50 2.33
C CYS A 148 -2.59 10.34 1.59
N LEU A 149 -1.77 9.40 2.07
CA LEU A 149 -0.52 9.03 1.41
C LEU A 149 -0.55 7.54 1.05
N SER A 150 -0.37 7.24 -0.23
CA SER A 150 -0.20 5.87 -0.71
C SER A 150 1.09 5.72 -1.50
N ILE A 151 1.97 4.85 -1.02
CA ILE A 151 3.19 4.41 -1.71
C ILE A 151 3.04 2.91 -1.93
N PHE A 152 2.99 2.47 -3.18
CA PHE A 152 2.77 1.06 -3.48
C PHE A 152 3.65 0.54 -4.60
N ARG A 153 4.29 -0.62 -4.36
CA ARG A 153 5.20 -1.28 -5.29
C ARG A 153 6.30 -0.34 -5.80
N CYS A 154 6.87 0.44 -4.89
CA CYS A 154 7.95 1.38 -5.18
C CYS A 154 9.32 0.79 -4.85
N ARG A 155 10.38 1.41 -5.38
CA ARG A 155 11.76 1.06 -5.07
C ARG A 155 12.60 2.30 -4.80
N SER A 156 13.56 2.19 -3.89
CA SER A 156 14.72 3.09 -3.82
C SER A 156 16.01 2.32 -4.12
N TYR A 157 16.95 2.98 -4.80
CA TYR A 157 18.33 2.51 -4.97
C TYR A 157 19.33 3.29 -4.11
N LEU A 158 18.85 4.16 -3.23
CA LEU A 158 19.70 4.91 -2.31
C LEU A 158 20.22 3.99 -1.19
N ASP A 159 21.44 4.28 -0.72
CA ASP A 159 22.03 3.65 0.46
C ASP A 159 21.41 4.20 1.77
N ASP A 160 20.80 5.38 1.71
CA ASP A 160 20.09 6.02 2.82
C ASP A 160 18.57 5.80 2.78
N ARG A 161 17.93 5.88 3.95
CA ARG A 161 16.46 5.82 4.06
C ARG A 161 15.82 7.07 3.47
N VAL A 162 14.84 6.86 2.59
CA VAL A 162 13.90 7.92 2.18
C VAL A 162 13.11 8.37 3.41
N ARG A 163 13.20 9.66 3.76
CA ARG A 163 12.44 10.25 4.86
C ARG A 163 11.07 10.72 4.37
N VAL A 164 10.01 10.41 5.11
CA VAL A 164 8.64 10.87 4.80
C VAL A 164 8.14 11.74 5.94
N SER A 165 7.93 13.03 5.65
CA SER A 165 7.46 14.04 6.59
C SER A 165 6.10 14.58 6.16
N ALA A 166 5.04 14.06 6.76
CA ALA A 166 3.68 14.43 6.43
C ALA A 166 2.80 14.37 7.70
N PRO A 167 2.88 15.38 8.59
CA PRO A 167 2.28 15.30 9.93
C PRO A 167 0.75 15.31 9.93
N CYS A 168 0.12 15.81 8.85
CA CYS A 168 -1.33 15.91 8.74
C CYS A 168 -2.00 14.67 8.14
N VAL A 169 -1.25 13.60 7.86
CA VAL A 169 -1.77 12.37 7.26
C VAL A 169 -2.72 11.66 8.23
N VAL A 170 -3.91 11.33 7.71
CA VAL A 170 -4.98 10.59 8.39
C VAL A 170 -5.02 9.13 7.91
N SER A 171 -4.68 8.89 6.64
CA SER A 171 -4.63 7.55 6.05
C SER A 171 -3.29 7.30 5.35
N LEU A 172 -2.55 6.29 5.82
CA LEU A 172 -1.27 5.86 5.25
C LEU A 172 -1.37 4.47 4.62
N LYS A 173 -0.84 4.30 3.41
CA LYS A 173 -0.65 3.00 2.75
C LYS A 173 0.80 2.90 2.27
N LEU A 174 1.58 2.01 2.86
CA LEU A 174 2.93 1.67 2.40
C LEU A 174 2.95 0.20 2.01
N LEU A 175 2.68 -0.09 0.74
CA LEU A 175 2.36 -1.43 0.25
C LEU A 175 3.45 -1.93 -0.70
N GLY A 176 4.48 -2.57 -0.15
CA GLY A 176 5.56 -3.11 -0.93
C GLY A 176 6.58 -2.06 -1.35
N PHE A 177 7.73 -2.09 -0.69
CA PHE A 177 8.85 -1.20 -0.97
C PHE A 177 10.14 -2.02 -1.12
N SER A 178 10.80 -1.90 -2.26
CA SER A 178 12.08 -2.56 -2.55
C SER A 178 13.25 -1.62 -2.23
N GLY A 179 14.35 -2.16 -1.71
CA GLY A 179 15.44 -1.38 -1.13
C GLY A 179 15.31 -1.26 0.39
N ILE A 180 15.74 -0.13 0.94
CA ILE A 180 15.65 0.17 2.37
C ILE A 180 14.28 0.82 2.67
N THR A 181 13.57 0.28 3.66
CA THR A 181 12.25 0.76 4.11
C THR A 181 12.32 2.25 4.46
N PRO A 182 11.39 3.09 3.96
CA PRO A 182 11.36 4.50 4.27
C PRO A 182 11.23 4.77 5.77
N LEU A 183 11.92 5.81 6.24
CA LEU A 183 11.74 6.35 7.59
C LEU A 183 10.51 7.26 7.59
N LEU A 184 9.51 6.90 8.40
CA LEU A 184 8.32 7.71 8.61
C LEU A 184 8.56 8.65 9.81
N GLU A 185 8.38 9.94 9.61
CA GLU A 185 8.33 10.91 10.70
C GLU A 185 6.95 10.90 11.38
N SER A 186 6.82 11.49 12.57
CA SER A 186 5.61 11.45 13.39
C SER A 186 4.35 11.92 12.64
N MET A 187 3.27 11.11 12.68
CA MET A 187 1.97 11.40 12.09
C MET A 187 0.88 11.44 13.19
N PRO A 188 0.74 12.56 13.92
CA PRO A 188 -0.14 12.65 15.09
C PRO A 188 -1.65 12.54 14.78
N LEU A 189 -2.05 12.85 13.54
CA LEU A 189 -3.47 12.80 13.11
C LEU A 189 -3.86 11.45 12.48
N LEU A 190 -2.95 10.47 12.46
CA LEU A 190 -3.16 9.21 11.76
C LEU A 190 -4.31 8.43 12.39
N GLU A 191 -5.28 8.01 11.56
CA GLU A 191 -6.38 7.15 11.99
C GLU A 191 -6.21 5.71 11.48
N THR A 192 -5.75 5.56 10.23
CA THR A 192 -5.59 4.25 9.58
C THR A 192 -4.20 4.14 8.95
N ALA A 193 -3.52 3.00 9.15
CA ALA A 193 -2.28 2.70 8.45
C ALA A 193 -2.23 1.24 7.97
N PHE A 194 -1.84 1.06 6.71
CA PHE A 194 -1.66 -0.24 6.07
C PHE A 194 -0.21 -0.37 5.60
N LEU A 195 0.55 -1.24 6.24
CA LEU A 195 1.96 -1.46 5.93
C LEU A 195 2.15 -2.90 5.48
N THR A 196 2.72 -3.07 4.29
CA THR A 196 3.20 -4.36 3.78
C THR A 196 4.68 -4.23 3.48
N LEU A 197 5.52 -4.77 4.37
CA LEU A 197 6.97 -4.70 4.28
C LEU A 197 7.57 -6.01 3.76
N GLY A 198 8.77 -5.92 3.18
CA GLY A 198 9.48 -7.08 2.65
C GLY A 198 9.25 -7.32 1.16
N ALA A 199 9.81 -8.43 0.66
CA ALA A 199 9.93 -8.68 -0.77
C ALA A 199 8.58 -9.00 -1.43
N HIS A 200 8.34 -8.38 -2.59
CA HIS A 200 7.31 -8.82 -3.52
C HIS A 200 7.94 -9.09 -4.90
N GLY A 201 7.79 -10.31 -5.42
CA GLY A 201 8.36 -10.71 -6.70
C GLY A 201 9.89 -10.88 -6.68
N HIS A 202 10.57 -10.64 -7.79
CA HIS A 202 12.03 -10.77 -7.97
C HIS A 202 12.86 -9.65 -7.31
N HIS A 203 12.35 -8.98 -6.29
CA HIS A 203 12.91 -7.73 -5.78
C HIS A 203 13.17 -7.82 -4.29
N THR A 204 14.44 -7.68 -3.90
CA THR A 204 14.92 -7.88 -2.53
C THR A 204 14.67 -6.62 -1.69
N SER A 205 14.13 -6.83 -0.48
CA SER A 205 14.22 -5.84 0.60
C SER A 205 15.66 -5.87 1.14
N GLN A 206 16.23 -4.73 1.47
CA GLN A 206 17.54 -4.67 2.12
C GLN A 206 17.44 -4.79 3.65
N ASP A 207 16.25 -4.61 4.23
CA ASP A 207 16.02 -4.78 5.67
C ASP A 207 15.71 -6.24 6.04
N ILE A 208 16.54 -7.18 5.57
CA ILE A 208 16.41 -8.62 5.84
C ILE A 208 17.54 -9.06 6.79
N CYS A 209 17.21 -9.95 7.73
CA CYS A 209 18.21 -10.61 8.59
C CYS A 209 19.16 -11.45 7.73
N GLN A 210 20.45 -11.12 7.75
CA GLN A 210 21.46 -11.85 6.96
C GLN A 210 21.50 -13.35 7.28
N LYS A 211 21.32 -13.74 8.55
CA LYS A 211 21.24 -15.16 8.92
C LYS A 211 20.02 -15.84 8.30
N TYR A 212 18.88 -15.16 8.26
CA TYR A 212 17.69 -15.69 7.58
C TYR A 212 17.96 -15.89 6.09
N SER A 213 18.67 -14.96 5.44
CA SER A 213 19.07 -15.13 4.03
C SER A 213 20.00 -16.32 3.79
N GLN A 214 20.84 -16.68 4.77
CA GLN A 214 21.84 -17.74 4.64
C GLN A 214 21.33 -19.12 5.05
N SER A 215 20.54 -19.20 6.12
CA SER A 215 20.12 -20.48 6.72
C SER A 215 18.60 -20.67 6.77
N GLY A 216 17.81 -19.67 6.41
CA GLY A 216 16.36 -19.66 6.63
C GLY A 216 15.95 -19.57 8.10
N VAL A 217 16.91 -19.45 9.02
CA VAL A 217 16.66 -19.37 10.46
C VAL A 217 16.55 -17.92 10.90
N TYR A 218 15.41 -17.58 11.50
CA TYR A 218 15.17 -16.26 12.03
C TYR A 218 15.96 -16.02 13.31
N CYS A 219 16.75 -14.95 13.30
CA CYS A 219 17.46 -14.39 14.43
C CYS A 219 16.43 -13.80 15.41
N GLY A 220 15.93 -14.60 16.36
CA GLY A 220 14.96 -14.15 17.37
C GLY A 220 15.42 -12.91 18.16
N ALA A 221 14.51 -12.31 18.93
CA ALA A 221 14.72 -11.04 19.64
C ALA A 221 15.94 -11.01 20.59
N LYS A 222 16.47 -12.18 20.99
CA LYS A 222 17.57 -12.34 21.97
C LYS A 222 18.94 -12.66 21.38
N HIS A 223 19.09 -12.78 20.06
CA HIS A 223 20.38 -13.16 19.48
C HIS A 223 21.19 -11.92 19.08
N ASP A 224 22.09 -11.48 19.97
CA ASP A 224 22.95 -10.28 19.80
C ASP A 224 24.01 -10.41 18.68
N ALA A 225 24.18 -11.61 18.13
CA ALA A 225 25.20 -11.91 17.12
C ALA A 225 24.80 -11.60 15.65
N CYS A 226 23.69 -10.90 15.38
CA CYS A 226 23.32 -10.50 14.01
C CYS A 226 23.37 -8.98 13.85
N THR A 227 24.46 -8.49 13.26
CA THR A 227 24.77 -7.05 13.07
C THR A 227 23.64 -6.27 12.39
N ASN A 228 23.02 -6.81 11.33
CA ASN A 228 21.89 -6.16 10.63
C ASN A 228 20.56 -6.14 11.41
N CYS A 229 20.43 -6.90 12.50
CA CYS A 229 19.20 -6.94 13.32
C CYS A 229 19.22 -5.97 14.50
N HIS A 230 20.37 -5.34 14.73
CA HIS A 230 20.61 -4.41 15.83
C HIS A 230 21.02 -3.02 15.34
N ALA A 231 21.78 -2.92 14.24
CA ALA A 231 22.20 -1.63 13.71
C ALA A 231 21.18 -1.05 12.72
N ASN A 232 20.69 0.17 12.99
CA ASN A 232 20.40 1.11 11.91
C ASN A 232 21.77 1.54 11.36
N ASN A 233 22.01 1.44 10.06
CA ASN A 233 23.22 2.00 9.42
C ASN A 233 23.42 3.50 9.72
N ASP A 234 22.40 4.20 10.23
CA ASP A 234 22.37 5.64 10.57
C ASP A 234 22.71 5.95 12.05
N GLY A 235 23.01 4.96 12.91
CA GLY A 235 23.27 5.22 14.35
C GLY A 235 22.08 5.82 15.14
N SER A 236 20.94 6.05 14.48
CA SER A 236 19.74 6.66 15.02
C SER A 236 19.00 5.68 15.93
N ARG A 237 18.81 6.10 17.20
CA ARG A 237 18.08 5.39 18.26
C ARG A 237 16.54 5.48 18.12
N ASN A 238 16.03 5.69 16.92
CA ASN A 238 14.61 5.95 16.68
C ASN A 238 13.94 4.82 15.89
N CYS A 239 12.63 4.64 16.11
CA CYS A 239 11.78 3.79 15.28
C CYS A 239 11.81 4.24 13.81
N VAL A 240 11.71 3.30 12.89
CA VAL A 240 11.63 3.59 11.45
C VAL A 240 10.20 3.77 10.97
N VAL A 241 9.27 2.97 11.47
CA VAL A 241 7.85 3.00 11.08
C VAL A 241 6.91 3.01 12.28
N LEU A 242 7.14 2.20 13.32
CA LEU A 242 6.14 2.00 14.39
C LEU A 242 5.93 3.27 15.23
N GLY A 243 6.98 4.06 15.42
CA GLY A 243 6.90 5.33 16.15
C GLY A 243 6.02 6.37 15.44
N ALA A 244 6.00 6.37 14.11
CA ALA A 244 5.18 7.30 13.33
C ALA A 244 3.70 6.95 13.33
N ILE A 245 3.38 5.65 13.38
CA ILE A 245 2.02 5.13 13.24
C ILE A 245 1.33 4.81 14.58
N SER A 246 1.99 5.07 15.70
CA SER A 246 1.52 4.72 17.04
C SER A 246 0.17 5.35 17.43
N ASN A 247 -0.16 6.51 16.83
CA ASN A 247 -1.43 7.22 17.05
C ASN A 247 -2.63 6.61 16.33
N ALA A 248 -2.43 5.62 15.44
CA ALA A 248 -3.49 5.07 14.61
C ALA A 248 -4.52 4.27 15.42
N LYS A 249 -5.80 4.38 15.01
CA LYS A 249 -6.90 3.57 15.53
C LYS A 249 -6.97 2.21 14.86
N HIS A 250 -6.51 2.11 13.61
CA HIS A 250 -6.59 0.92 12.79
C HIS A 250 -5.26 0.66 12.09
N LEU A 251 -4.67 -0.49 12.37
CA LEU A 251 -3.38 -0.90 11.79
C LEU A 251 -3.49 -2.26 11.11
N GLU A 252 -2.94 -2.34 9.91
CA GLU A 252 -2.64 -3.60 9.22
C GLU A 252 -1.13 -3.67 8.99
N LEU A 253 -0.46 -4.59 9.70
CA LEU A 253 0.99 -4.74 9.68
C LEU A 253 1.35 -6.11 9.13
N ILE A 254 1.63 -6.14 7.84
CA ILE A 254 2.02 -7.34 7.10
C ILE A 254 3.50 -7.26 6.77
N SER A 255 4.22 -8.37 6.94
CA SER A 255 5.61 -8.46 6.54
C SER A 255 5.96 -9.81 5.93
N SER A 256 6.87 -9.83 4.95
CA SER A 256 7.50 -11.08 4.52
C SER A 256 8.42 -11.62 5.61
N PHE A 257 8.66 -12.93 5.59
CA PHE A 257 9.63 -13.56 6.48
C PHE A 257 11.04 -12.96 6.32
N GLY A 258 11.78 -12.94 7.43
CA GLY A 258 13.16 -12.44 7.48
C GLY A 258 13.31 -10.92 7.58
N THR A 259 12.26 -10.14 7.31
CA THR A 259 12.29 -8.68 7.47
C THR A 259 12.48 -8.29 8.95
N VAL A 260 13.29 -7.28 9.25
CA VAL A 260 13.66 -6.95 10.65
C VAL A 260 13.05 -5.63 11.17
N ILE A 261 12.34 -4.87 10.34
CA ILE A 261 11.88 -3.52 10.68
C ILE A 261 10.96 -3.52 11.90
N PHE A 262 9.89 -4.31 11.88
CA PHE A 262 8.94 -4.32 12.99
C PHE A 262 9.57 -4.82 14.28
N THR A 263 10.33 -5.91 14.23
CA THR A 263 11.00 -6.45 15.43
C THR A 263 12.07 -5.53 15.98
N ARG A 264 12.78 -4.78 15.14
CA ARG A 264 13.70 -3.73 15.59
C ARG A 264 12.95 -2.57 16.25
N ASP A 265 11.88 -2.09 15.62
CA ASP A 265 11.10 -0.98 16.13
C ASP A 265 10.41 -1.31 17.48
N LEU A 266 9.98 -2.56 17.67
CA LEU A 266 9.40 -3.03 18.94
C LEU A 266 10.38 -2.98 20.11
N LYS A 267 11.69 -3.01 19.87
CA LYS A 267 12.70 -2.84 20.95
C LYS A 267 12.60 -1.47 21.63
N TRP A 268 12.04 -0.49 20.94
CA TRP A 268 11.78 0.86 21.46
C TRP A 268 10.42 0.99 22.15
N CYS A 269 9.65 -0.10 22.24
CA CYS A 269 8.41 -0.16 23.00
C CYS A 269 7.42 0.98 22.72
N PRO A 270 7.09 1.29 21.43
CA PRO A 270 6.10 2.31 21.11
C PRO A 270 4.74 1.92 21.68
N THR A 271 4.05 2.86 22.31
CA THR A 271 2.71 2.62 22.89
C THR A 271 1.63 3.03 21.89
N PHE A 272 0.65 2.15 21.69
CA PHE A 272 -0.49 2.31 20.78
C PHE A 272 -1.76 2.62 21.57
N ASP A 273 -1.83 3.83 22.11
CA ASP A 273 -2.85 4.30 23.06
C ASP A 273 -4.28 4.40 22.48
N LYS A 274 -4.40 4.50 21.16
CA LYS A 274 -5.66 4.66 20.42
C LYS A 274 -6.05 3.45 19.57
N LEU A 275 -5.19 2.44 19.50
CA LEU A 275 -5.33 1.32 18.59
C LEU A 275 -6.49 0.41 18.99
N LYS A 276 -7.52 0.35 18.15
CA LYS A 276 -8.73 -0.46 18.36
C LYS A 276 -8.74 -1.72 17.51
N ASN A 277 -8.25 -1.64 16.27
CA ASN A 277 -8.25 -2.76 15.33
C ASN A 277 -6.83 -3.03 14.83
N LEU A 278 -6.36 -4.26 15.01
CA LEU A 278 -5.04 -4.71 14.58
C LEU A 278 -5.12 -5.95 13.71
N ILE A 279 -4.54 -5.88 12.51
CA ILE A 279 -4.40 -7.00 11.57
C ILE A 279 -2.92 -7.32 11.42
N LEU A 280 -2.54 -8.56 11.69
CA LEU A 280 -1.17 -9.07 11.59
C LEU A 280 -1.15 -10.32 10.70
N ASN A 281 -0.03 -10.59 10.02
CA ASN A 281 0.17 -11.87 9.35
C ASN A 281 1.04 -12.84 10.15
N ASP A 282 1.24 -14.03 9.60
CA ASP A 282 2.12 -15.10 10.10
C ASP A 282 3.53 -14.65 10.53
N TYR A 283 4.10 -13.59 9.95
CA TYR A 283 5.36 -12.99 10.40
C TYR A 283 5.42 -12.74 11.91
N TRP A 284 4.32 -12.25 12.50
CA TRP A 284 4.27 -11.90 13.92
C TRP A 284 4.23 -13.12 14.84
N CYS A 285 3.94 -14.29 14.26
CA CYS A 285 3.85 -15.56 14.95
C CYS A 285 5.13 -16.39 14.82
N MET A 286 6.21 -15.81 14.28
CA MET A 286 7.47 -16.51 14.07
C MET A 286 8.41 -16.37 15.27
N GLY A 287 8.77 -17.50 15.88
CA GLY A 287 9.73 -17.59 16.98
C GLY A 287 9.18 -18.37 18.19
N PRO A 288 10.04 -19.06 18.95
CA PRO A 288 9.61 -20.02 19.99
C PRO A 288 8.81 -19.40 21.15
N SER A 289 8.86 -18.07 21.30
CA SER A 289 8.27 -17.32 22.42
C SER A 289 7.16 -16.35 22.00
N PHE A 290 6.87 -16.21 20.69
CA PHE A 290 5.91 -15.22 20.18
C PHE A 290 6.18 -13.78 20.69
N ASP A 291 7.45 -13.44 20.95
CA ASP A 291 7.84 -12.18 21.61
C ASP A 291 7.29 -10.93 20.91
N ALA A 292 7.31 -10.90 19.57
CA ALA A 292 6.83 -9.77 18.78
C ALA A 292 5.31 -9.57 18.96
N LEU A 293 4.54 -10.67 18.87
CA LEU A 293 3.09 -10.66 19.11
C LEU A 293 2.77 -10.28 20.56
N SER A 294 3.48 -10.86 21.54
CA SER A 294 3.29 -10.50 22.96
C SER A 294 3.60 -9.03 23.21
N CYS A 295 4.69 -8.52 22.63
CA CYS A 295 5.11 -7.13 22.78
C CYS A 295 4.05 -6.16 22.23
N ILE A 296 3.60 -6.32 20.99
CA ILE A 296 2.61 -5.39 20.41
C ILE A 296 1.28 -5.43 21.17
N LEU A 297 0.85 -6.59 21.66
CA LEU A 297 -0.37 -6.71 22.46
C LEU A 297 -0.25 -6.00 23.81
N LYS A 298 0.89 -6.13 24.51
CA LYS A 298 1.18 -5.40 25.76
C LYS A 298 1.16 -3.88 25.57
N HIS A 299 1.65 -3.43 24.43
CA HIS A 299 1.72 -2.00 24.10
C HIS A 299 0.43 -1.44 23.47
N SER A 300 -0.65 -2.23 23.40
CA SER A 300 -1.93 -1.83 22.81
C SER A 300 -3.07 -1.90 23.84
N PRO A 301 -3.10 -1.01 24.85
CA PRO A 301 -3.96 -1.15 26.02
C PRO A 301 -5.46 -1.04 25.73
N VAL A 302 -5.87 -0.43 24.60
CA VAL A 302 -7.28 -0.21 24.22
C VAL A 302 -7.74 -1.07 23.04
N LEU A 303 -6.99 -2.12 22.69
CA LEU A 303 -7.26 -2.97 21.55
C LEU A 303 -8.61 -3.70 21.68
N GLU A 304 -9.51 -3.48 20.72
CA GLU A 304 -10.85 -4.08 20.71
C GLU A 304 -10.94 -5.34 19.83
N LYS A 305 -10.20 -5.36 18.72
CA LYS A 305 -10.19 -6.45 17.75
C LYS A 305 -8.78 -6.77 17.26
N LEU A 306 -8.42 -8.05 17.37
CA LEU A 306 -7.23 -8.64 16.76
C LEU A 306 -7.64 -9.53 15.59
N SER A 307 -6.91 -9.47 14.48
CA SER A 307 -7.05 -10.41 13.36
C SER A 307 -5.69 -10.94 12.92
N LEU A 308 -5.51 -12.25 12.98
CA LEU A 308 -4.30 -12.94 12.54
C LEU A 308 -4.55 -13.62 11.20
N HIS A 309 -3.73 -13.31 10.22
CA HIS A 309 -3.78 -13.81 8.85
C HIS A 309 -2.61 -14.78 8.61
N LEU A 310 -2.84 -16.07 8.86
CA LEU A 310 -1.84 -17.14 8.80
C LEU A 310 -1.94 -17.90 7.47
N PHE A 311 -1.38 -17.33 6.39
CA PHE A 311 -1.50 -17.91 5.06
C PHE A 311 -0.19 -18.53 4.57
N LYS A 312 -0.16 -19.86 4.45
CA LYS A 312 0.73 -20.55 3.49
C LYS A 312 -0.03 -20.67 2.16
N GLY A 313 0.10 -19.71 1.25
CA GLY A 313 -0.45 -19.78 -0.11
C GLY A 313 -1.63 -18.84 -0.42
N LEU A 314 -2.44 -19.19 -1.44
CA LEU A 314 -3.27 -18.23 -2.20
C LEU A 314 -4.68 -17.95 -1.67
N ARG A 315 -5.25 -18.68 -0.69
CA ARG A 315 -6.61 -18.39 -0.15
C ARG A 315 -6.80 -18.82 1.30
N ALA A 316 -7.66 -18.08 2.01
CA ALA A 316 -8.19 -18.43 3.32
C ALA A 316 -9.31 -19.46 3.14
N ASN A 317 -9.16 -20.65 3.74
CA ASN A 317 -10.20 -21.68 3.69
C ASN A 317 -10.85 -21.89 5.07
N VAL A 318 -10.18 -21.47 6.14
CA VAL A 318 -10.64 -21.66 7.52
C VAL A 318 -10.64 -20.33 8.25
N LYS A 319 -11.72 -20.06 8.97
CA LYS A 319 -11.84 -18.92 9.90
C LYS A 319 -12.17 -19.46 11.28
N MET A 320 -11.43 -19.01 12.27
CA MET A 320 -11.67 -19.33 13.67
C MET A 320 -11.92 -18.03 14.41
N LYS A 321 -12.88 -18.05 15.34
CA LYS A 321 -13.19 -16.89 16.15
C LYS A 321 -12.89 -17.20 17.61
N GLY A 322 -11.94 -16.47 18.15
CA GLY A 322 -11.62 -16.40 19.56
C GLY A 322 -12.56 -15.46 20.30
N SER A 323 -13.01 -15.91 21.46
CA SER A 323 -13.75 -15.14 22.44
C SER A 323 -12.95 -15.07 23.74
N TYR A 324 -12.99 -13.92 24.39
CA TYR A 324 -12.30 -13.70 25.66
C TYR A 324 -13.25 -13.98 26.83
N SER A 325 -12.81 -14.80 27.80
CA SER A 325 -13.60 -15.07 29.01
C SER A 325 -13.19 -14.16 30.16
N SER A 326 -14.11 -13.31 30.62
CA SER A 326 -13.89 -12.26 31.63
C SER A 326 -13.41 -12.70 33.03
N MET A 327 -13.33 -14.01 33.33
CA MET A 327 -13.12 -14.51 34.69
C MET A 327 -11.64 -14.62 35.13
N GLU A 328 -10.68 -14.62 34.21
CA GLU A 328 -9.24 -14.73 34.54
C GLU A 328 -8.46 -13.67 33.74
N ARG A 329 -8.14 -12.54 34.36
CA ARG A 329 -7.45 -11.42 33.69
C ARG A 329 -5.96 -11.71 33.56
N SER A 330 -5.48 -11.90 32.34
CA SER A 330 -4.05 -11.80 32.05
C SER A 330 -3.66 -10.33 32.02
N SER A 331 -2.63 -9.92 32.76
CA SER A 331 -2.11 -8.55 32.79
C SER A 331 -1.41 -8.12 31.48
N VAL A 332 -1.36 -9.02 30.50
CA VAL A 332 -0.56 -8.89 29.27
C VAL A 332 -1.37 -8.33 28.10
N ILE A 333 -2.70 -8.49 28.09
CA ILE A 333 -3.55 -8.12 26.96
C ILE A 333 -4.56 -7.03 27.35
N SER A 334 -5.01 -6.27 26.36
CA SER A 334 -6.05 -5.25 26.55
C SER A 334 -7.32 -5.85 27.16
N GLU A 335 -7.81 -5.20 28.21
CA GLU A 335 -9.10 -5.50 28.84
C GLU A 335 -10.29 -5.26 27.89
N HIS A 336 -10.06 -4.47 26.84
CA HIS A 336 -11.06 -4.10 25.84
C HIS A 336 -11.16 -5.09 24.68
N LEU A 337 -10.31 -6.14 24.65
CA LEU A 337 -10.26 -7.08 23.55
C LEU A 337 -11.50 -7.97 23.53
N LYS A 338 -12.35 -7.77 22.51
CA LYS A 338 -13.63 -8.47 22.35
C LYS A 338 -13.56 -9.59 21.33
N VAL A 339 -12.76 -9.40 20.27
CA VAL A 339 -12.75 -10.28 19.09
C VAL A 339 -11.32 -10.62 18.70
N VAL A 340 -11.05 -11.92 18.57
CA VAL A 340 -9.79 -12.43 18.00
C VAL A 340 -10.11 -13.31 16.82
N ASP A 341 -9.95 -12.81 15.60
CA ASP A 341 -10.20 -13.57 14.39
C ASP A 341 -8.89 -14.20 13.91
N VAL A 342 -8.84 -15.53 13.73
CA VAL A 342 -7.70 -16.21 13.10
C VAL A 342 -8.15 -16.75 11.75
N LYS A 343 -7.48 -16.34 10.68
CA LYS A 343 -7.73 -16.82 9.32
C LYS A 343 -6.52 -17.61 8.85
N CYS A 344 -6.73 -18.82 8.36
CA CYS A 344 -5.66 -19.64 7.82
C CYS A 344 -6.09 -20.41 6.56
N SER A 345 -5.11 -20.90 5.81
CA SER A 345 -5.35 -21.79 4.65
C SER A 345 -5.56 -23.23 5.08
N VAL A 346 -4.75 -23.71 6.02
CA VAL A 346 -4.78 -25.06 6.61
C VAL A 346 -4.44 -24.93 8.10
N VAL A 347 -5.02 -25.80 8.93
CA VAL A 347 -4.64 -25.92 10.35
C VAL A 347 -3.42 -26.83 10.43
N ASP A 348 -2.23 -26.26 10.50
CA ASP A 348 -0.97 -26.98 10.69
C ASP A 348 -0.44 -26.81 12.13
N GLU A 349 0.69 -27.47 12.43
CA GLU A 349 1.32 -27.38 13.76
C GLU A 349 1.61 -25.93 14.19
N ASN A 350 1.99 -25.06 13.26
CA ASN A 350 2.25 -23.65 13.57
C ASN A 350 0.97 -22.93 13.99
N VAL A 351 -0.15 -23.14 13.29
CA VAL A 351 -1.45 -22.58 13.68
C VAL A 351 -1.85 -23.10 15.06
N VAL A 352 -1.63 -24.39 15.34
CA VAL A 352 -1.92 -24.98 16.65
C VAL A 352 -1.07 -24.33 17.76
N GLU A 353 0.23 -24.11 17.54
CA GLU A 353 1.09 -23.43 18.51
C GLU A 353 0.68 -21.97 18.74
N VAL A 354 0.27 -21.24 17.70
CA VAL A 354 -0.29 -19.89 17.85
C VAL A 354 -1.56 -19.91 18.69
N LEU A 355 -2.47 -20.86 18.43
CA LEU A 355 -3.71 -21.00 19.20
C LEU A 355 -3.41 -21.36 20.66
N LYS A 356 -2.48 -22.28 20.93
CA LYS A 356 -2.02 -22.60 22.30
C LYS A 356 -1.46 -21.37 22.99
N PHE A 357 -0.62 -20.59 22.32
CA PHE A 357 -0.11 -19.34 22.88
C PHE A 357 -1.23 -18.35 23.22
N LEU A 358 -2.19 -18.14 22.31
CA LEU A 358 -3.35 -17.27 22.58
C LEU A 358 -4.24 -17.81 23.71
N CYS A 359 -4.34 -19.13 23.87
CA CYS A 359 -5.00 -19.74 25.04
C CYS A 359 -4.26 -19.42 26.35
N THR A 360 -2.93 -19.32 26.36
CA THR A 360 -2.18 -18.86 27.57
C THR A 360 -2.47 -17.40 27.93
N LEU A 361 -3.02 -16.63 26.98
CA LEU A 361 -3.52 -15.27 27.19
C LEU A 361 -5.02 -15.25 27.53
N ASN A 362 -5.62 -16.40 27.88
CA ASN A 362 -7.04 -16.59 28.21
C ASN A 362 -8.03 -16.29 27.06
N ILE A 363 -7.59 -16.47 25.81
CA ILE A 363 -8.46 -16.40 24.63
C ILE A 363 -8.93 -17.81 24.27
N ARG A 364 -10.25 -18.06 24.27
CA ARG A 364 -10.84 -19.37 23.92
C ARG A 364 -11.37 -19.35 22.49
N PHE A 365 -11.00 -20.33 21.68
CA PHE A 365 -11.39 -20.40 20.26
C PHE A 365 -12.56 -21.34 20.01
N CYS A 366 -13.44 -20.92 19.10
CA CYS A 366 -14.43 -21.77 18.46
C CYS A 366 -14.20 -21.75 16.93
N PHE A 367 -14.39 -22.91 16.30
CA PHE A 367 -14.39 -23.03 14.84
C PHE A 367 -15.71 -22.46 14.29
N VAL A 368 -15.65 -21.65 13.23
CA VAL A 368 -16.80 -20.96 12.63
C VAL A 368 -17.03 -21.43 11.20
#